data_AF-A0A7S2S2S8-F1
#
_entry.id   AF-A0A7S2S2S8-F1
#
_cell.length_a   1.000
_cell.length_b   1.000
_cell.length_c   1.000
_cell.angle_alpha   90.00
_cell.angle_beta   90.00
_cell.angle_gamma   90.00
#
_symmetry.space_group_name_H-M   'P 1'
#
loop_
_entity.id
_entity.type
_entity.pdbx_description
1 polymer ?
#
loop_
_entity_poly.entity_id
_entity_poly.type
_entity_poly.pdbx_seq_one_letter_code
_entity_poly.pdbx_strand_id
1 'polypeptide(L)'
;MSMNPSMYNERTPFAVSGELFLVSRPSLYFELQAEGLPKVSASNGTVFLTTKRLVFVAEPAVKQRDGFMFQAFEIPLEKIADEKFNQPIFGSNNLAGTVKPVPGMGLNTDAKYKLYFNAGGAGTFLPLFFRALIEARRPAQHSLAQVILQNQFAAVAVQDPSDPSTIFLQQPDIPVATPVPVPAGASAGTGHIPSAKVVQ
;
A
#
# COMPACT_ATOMS: atom_id res chain seq x y z
N MET A 1 7.75 0.47 2.52
CA MET A 1 7.05 0.37 1.22
C MET A 1 7.82 -0.58 0.34
N SER A 2 7.12 -1.35 -0.49
CA SER A 2 7.71 -2.37 -1.35
C SER A 2 6.98 -2.43 -2.68
N MET A 3 7.73 -2.75 -3.74
CA MET A 3 7.15 -3.12 -5.04
C MET A 3 6.87 -4.62 -5.02
N ASN A 4 5.73 -5.01 -5.59
CA ASN A 4 5.26 -6.39 -5.70
C ASN A 4 5.43 -7.17 -4.38
N PRO A 5 4.75 -6.75 -3.28
CA PRO A 5 4.69 -7.55 -2.06
C PRO A 5 4.13 -8.95 -2.36
N SER A 6 4.32 -9.90 -1.44
CA SER A 6 3.75 -11.23 -1.57
C SER A 6 2.22 -11.17 -1.74
N MET A 7 1.71 -11.85 -2.77
CA MET A 7 0.29 -11.87 -3.12
C MET A 7 -0.31 -13.26 -2.92
N TYR A 8 -1.43 -13.32 -2.22
CA TYR A 8 -2.35 -14.46 -2.27
C TYR A 8 -3.15 -14.37 -3.58
N ASN A 9 -3.27 -15.47 -4.31
CA ASN A 9 -4.06 -15.59 -5.56
C ASN A 9 -3.82 -14.50 -6.64
N GLU A 10 -2.67 -13.83 -6.61
CA GLU A 10 -2.29 -12.70 -7.50
C GLU A 10 -3.17 -11.44 -7.42
N ARG A 11 -4.29 -11.45 -6.68
CA ARG A 11 -5.23 -10.33 -6.59
C ARG A 11 -5.35 -9.74 -5.20
N THR A 12 -4.94 -10.48 -4.18
CA THR A 12 -5.10 -10.09 -2.78
C THR A 12 -3.76 -10.11 -2.09
N PRO A 13 -3.33 -9.06 -1.37
CA PRO A 13 -2.10 -9.15 -0.61
C PRO A 13 -2.24 -10.21 0.50
N PHE A 14 -1.17 -10.97 0.76
CA PHE A 14 -1.13 -11.79 1.99
C PHE A 14 -1.29 -10.89 3.21
N ALA A 15 -1.95 -11.37 4.26
CA ALA A 15 -1.99 -10.67 5.53
C ALA A 15 -0.61 -10.67 6.20
N VAL A 16 -0.30 -9.64 6.99
CA VAL A 16 0.82 -9.69 7.95
C VAL A 16 0.30 -9.97 9.36
N SER A 17 1.16 -10.46 10.26
CA SER A 17 0.74 -10.82 11.62
C SER A 17 0.02 -9.66 12.33
N GLY A 18 -1.17 -9.90 12.87
CA GLY A 18 -2.01 -8.90 13.53
C GLY A 18 -2.57 -7.80 12.61
N GLU A 19 -2.53 -7.98 11.30
CA GLU A 19 -3.17 -7.09 10.32
C GLU A 19 -4.66 -7.43 10.19
N LEU A 20 -5.49 -6.40 10.12
CA LEU A 20 -6.91 -6.55 9.81
C LEU A 20 -7.23 -5.74 8.55
N PHE A 21 -7.98 -6.34 7.64
CA PHE A 21 -8.50 -5.68 6.45
C PHE A 21 -9.70 -4.81 6.83
N LEU A 22 -9.74 -3.59 6.27
CA LEU A 22 -10.76 -2.58 6.59
C LEU A 22 -11.72 -2.36 5.42
N VAL A 23 -11.16 -2.05 4.26
CA VAL A 23 -11.92 -1.77 3.04
C VAL A 23 -11.09 -2.08 1.81
N SER A 24 -11.72 -2.62 0.76
CA SER A 24 -11.16 -2.64 -0.59
C SER A 24 -11.91 -1.67 -1.48
N ARG A 25 -11.19 -1.02 -2.39
CA ARG A 25 -11.76 -0.09 -3.37
C ARG A 25 -11.27 -0.50 -4.75
N PRO A 26 -12.14 -0.94 -5.67
CA PRO A 26 -11.76 -1.24 -7.04
C PRO A 26 -11.76 0.01 -7.92
N SER A 27 -11.37 -0.16 -9.19
CA SER A 27 -11.47 0.85 -10.24
C SER A 27 -10.64 2.11 -9.98
N LEU A 28 -9.39 1.92 -9.57
CA LEU A 28 -8.42 3.02 -9.45
C LEU A 28 -7.40 3.01 -10.58
N TYR A 29 -7.10 4.22 -11.06
CA TYR A 29 -5.84 4.47 -11.76
C TYR A 29 -4.77 4.86 -10.73
N PHE A 30 -3.58 4.31 -10.88
CA PHE A 30 -2.48 4.49 -9.92
C PHE A 30 -1.26 5.08 -10.59
N GLU A 31 -0.58 5.97 -9.89
CA GLU A 31 0.74 6.49 -10.25
C GLU A 31 1.69 6.42 -9.08
N LEU A 32 2.94 6.10 -9.37
CA LEU A 32 4.05 6.14 -8.44
C LEU A 32 5.26 6.78 -9.10
N GLN A 33 5.88 7.70 -8.37
CA GLN A 33 7.12 8.35 -8.76
C GLN A 33 8.08 8.37 -7.57
N ALA A 34 9.27 7.84 -7.77
CA ALA A 34 10.36 7.88 -6.79
C ALA A 34 11.64 8.35 -7.50
N GLU A 35 12.53 8.97 -6.75
CA GLU A 35 13.82 9.41 -7.29
C GLU A 35 14.65 8.20 -7.78
N GLY A 36 15.22 8.32 -8.97
CA GLY A 36 16.04 7.28 -9.59
C GLY A 36 15.25 6.11 -10.20
N LEU A 37 13.92 6.11 -10.11
CA LEU A 37 13.07 5.07 -10.71
C LEU A 37 12.19 5.64 -11.83
N PRO A 38 11.96 4.90 -12.92
CA PRO A 38 10.94 5.24 -13.90
C PRO A 38 9.57 5.41 -13.24
N LYS A 39 8.75 6.32 -13.78
CA LYS A 39 7.36 6.47 -13.34
C LYS A 39 6.63 5.14 -13.58
N VAL A 40 5.95 4.65 -12.55
CA VAL A 40 5.09 3.47 -12.62
C VAL A 40 3.63 3.92 -12.66
N SER A 41 2.84 3.27 -13.51
CA SER A 41 1.40 3.50 -13.55
C SER A 41 0.63 2.23 -13.88
N ALA A 42 -0.59 2.14 -13.37
CA ALA A 42 -1.56 1.11 -13.72
C ALA A 42 -2.92 1.76 -13.99
N SER A 43 -3.54 1.38 -15.10
CA SER A 43 -4.79 2.02 -15.54
C SER A 43 -6.02 1.60 -14.75
N ASN A 44 -5.95 0.42 -14.14
CA ASN A 44 -7.00 -0.18 -13.34
C ASN A 44 -6.37 -1.02 -12.22
N GLY A 45 -7.06 -1.11 -11.11
CA GLY A 45 -6.66 -1.91 -9.97
C GLY A 45 -7.53 -1.67 -8.75
N THR A 46 -7.22 -2.43 -7.71
CA THR A 46 -7.89 -2.38 -6.41
C THR A 46 -6.90 -1.93 -5.35
N VAL A 47 -7.30 -0.99 -4.50
CA VAL A 47 -6.54 -0.68 -3.27
C VAL A 47 -7.20 -1.34 -2.08
N PHE A 48 -6.39 -2.04 -1.29
CA PHE A 48 -6.77 -2.59 0.00
C PHE A 48 -6.23 -1.69 1.10
N LEU A 49 -7.10 -1.26 2.01
CA LEU A 49 -6.71 -0.59 3.24
C LEU A 49 -6.82 -1.58 4.40
N THR A 50 -5.74 -1.68 5.17
CA THR A 50 -5.67 -2.47 6.39
C THR A 50 -5.38 -1.58 7.60
N THR A 51 -5.31 -2.17 8.79
CA THR A 51 -4.85 -1.48 10.00
C THR A 51 -3.38 -1.06 9.95
N LYS A 52 -2.60 -1.49 8.94
CA LYS A 52 -1.15 -1.26 8.86
C LYS A 52 -0.72 -0.56 7.58
N ARG A 53 -1.38 -0.79 6.45
CA ARG A 53 -0.91 -0.36 5.13
C ARG A 53 -2.04 -0.17 4.13
N LEU A 54 -1.76 0.62 3.10
CA LEU A 54 -2.44 0.52 1.82
C LEU A 54 -1.66 -0.45 0.93
N VAL A 55 -2.37 -1.26 0.14
CA VAL A 55 -1.78 -2.05 -0.93
C VAL A 55 -2.58 -1.82 -2.20
N PHE A 56 -1.99 -1.16 -3.18
CA PHE A 56 -2.56 -1.09 -4.52
C PHE A 56 -2.16 -2.34 -5.30
N VAL A 57 -3.13 -2.96 -5.99
CA VAL A 57 -2.94 -4.14 -6.82
C VAL A 57 -3.46 -3.84 -8.22
N ALA A 58 -2.61 -3.93 -9.22
CA ALA A 58 -2.94 -3.72 -10.63
C ALA A 58 -3.77 -4.91 -11.17
N GLU A 59 -4.80 -4.61 -11.96
CA GLU A 59 -5.69 -5.61 -12.52
C GLU A 59 -5.88 -5.39 -14.04
N PRO A 60 -5.20 -6.17 -14.90
CA PRO A 60 -4.14 -7.14 -14.60
C PRO A 60 -2.79 -6.47 -14.25
N ALA A 61 -1.78 -7.27 -13.91
CA ALA A 61 -0.40 -6.80 -13.80
C ALA A 61 0.07 -6.13 -15.11
N VAL A 62 0.87 -5.07 -14.99
CA VAL A 62 1.21 -4.16 -16.09
C VAL A 62 2.71 -4.18 -16.35
N LYS A 63 3.10 -4.52 -17.59
CA LYS A 63 4.48 -4.32 -18.06
C LYS A 63 4.76 -2.83 -18.25
N GLN A 64 5.66 -2.29 -17.44
CA GLN A 64 6.12 -0.91 -17.54
C GLN A 64 7.07 -0.73 -18.73
N ARG A 65 7.35 0.53 -19.09
CA ARG A 65 8.14 0.89 -20.28
C ARG A 65 9.55 0.29 -20.28
N ASP A 66 10.17 0.17 -19.12
CA ASP A 66 11.48 -0.42 -18.89
C ASP A 66 11.47 -1.96 -18.86
N GLY A 67 10.30 -2.57 -19.04
CA GLY A 67 10.11 -4.02 -19.01
C GLY A 67 9.79 -4.58 -17.62
N PHE A 68 9.79 -3.77 -16.57
CA PHE A 68 9.41 -4.19 -15.22
C PHE A 68 7.94 -4.63 -15.17
N MET A 69 7.66 -5.79 -14.58
CA MET A 69 6.28 -6.28 -14.38
C MET A 69 5.74 -5.75 -13.06
N PHE A 70 4.87 -4.74 -13.12
CA PHE A 70 4.23 -4.16 -11.96
C PHE A 70 2.92 -4.87 -11.63
N GLN A 71 2.83 -5.45 -10.44
CA GLN A 71 1.63 -6.10 -9.92
C GLN A 71 1.02 -5.34 -8.75
N ALA A 72 1.84 -4.90 -7.80
CA ALA A 72 1.31 -4.25 -6.60
C ALA A 72 2.32 -3.29 -5.97
N PHE A 73 1.82 -2.34 -5.18
CA PHE A 73 2.64 -1.44 -4.37
C PHE A 73 2.11 -1.34 -2.95
N GLU A 74 3.01 -1.54 -1.99
CA GLU A 74 2.71 -1.51 -0.56
C GLU A 74 3.12 -0.17 0.07
N ILE A 75 2.21 0.45 0.81
CA ILE A 75 2.39 1.75 1.46
C ILE A 75 2.06 1.62 2.96
N PRO A 76 3.08 1.50 3.84
CA PRO A 76 2.87 1.51 5.29
C PRO A 76 2.25 2.82 5.76
N LEU A 77 1.16 2.75 6.54
CA LEU A 77 0.38 3.93 6.94
C LEU A 77 1.23 4.90 7.78
N GLU A 78 2.07 4.39 8.68
CA GLU A 78 2.91 5.23 9.53
C GLU A 78 4.00 6.00 8.77
N LYS A 79 4.20 5.68 7.48
CA LYS A 79 5.19 6.31 6.60
C LYS A 79 4.60 7.25 5.56
N ILE A 80 3.27 7.33 5.48
CA ILE A 80 2.62 8.32 4.63
C ILE A 80 2.85 9.71 5.24
N ALA A 81 3.05 10.70 4.39
CA ALA A 81 3.13 12.13 4.68
C ALA A 81 2.48 12.92 3.53
N ASP A 82 2.22 14.21 3.76
CA ASP A 82 1.70 15.14 2.74
C ASP A 82 0.42 14.65 2.05
N GLU A 83 -0.48 14.01 2.80
CA GLU A 83 -1.75 13.52 2.28
C GLU A 83 -2.58 14.66 1.67
N LYS A 84 -3.07 14.46 0.45
CA LYS A 84 -3.94 15.42 -0.22
C LYS A 84 -5.06 14.71 -0.95
N PHE A 85 -6.29 15.12 -0.67
CA PHE A 85 -7.45 14.73 -1.46
C PHE A 85 -7.89 15.90 -2.34
N ASN A 86 -8.10 15.66 -3.63
CA ASN A 86 -8.56 16.66 -4.58
C ASN A 86 -9.89 16.21 -5.20
N GLN A 87 -10.90 17.08 -5.15
CA GLN A 87 -12.20 16.92 -5.80
C GLN A 87 -12.36 17.94 -6.92
N PRO A 88 -11.84 17.67 -8.12
CA PRO A 88 -11.98 18.60 -9.21
C PRO A 88 -13.43 18.64 -9.69
N ILE A 89 -13.86 19.79 -10.22
CA ILE A 89 -15.19 19.94 -10.85
C ILE A 89 -15.27 19.06 -12.11
N PHE A 90 -14.14 18.85 -12.79
CA PHE A 90 -14.00 17.99 -13.97
C PHE A 90 -12.87 16.97 -13.76
N GLY A 91 -13.14 15.69 -14.06
CA GLY A 91 -12.19 14.59 -13.91
C GLY A 91 -12.38 13.79 -12.61
N SER A 92 -11.51 12.81 -12.38
CA SER A 92 -11.62 11.90 -11.23
C SER A 92 -11.10 12.55 -9.94
N ASN A 93 -11.78 12.26 -8.84
CA ASN A 93 -11.24 12.50 -7.50
C ASN A 93 -9.90 11.77 -7.35
N ASN A 94 -8.95 12.34 -6.61
CA ASN A 94 -7.70 11.65 -6.32
C ASN A 94 -7.20 11.87 -4.90
N LEU A 95 -6.64 10.81 -4.33
CA LEU A 95 -5.88 10.82 -3.09
C LEU A 95 -4.40 10.67 -3.42
N ALA A 96 -3.59 11.60 -2.92
CA ALA A 96 -2.15 11.62 -3.12
C ALA A 96 -1.41 11.69 -1.79
N GLY A 97 -0.16 11.26 -1.78
CA GLY A 97 0.73 11.44 -0.66
C GLY A 97 2.17 11.11 -1.01
N THR A 98 3.07 11.39 -0.08
CA THR A 98 4.46 10.94 -0.08
C THR A 98 4.57 9.78 0.89
N VAL A 99 5.31 8.73 0.55
CA VAL A 99 5.67 7.66 1.47
C VAL A 99 7.17 7.67 1.69
N LYS A 100 7.56 7.74 2.97
CA LYS A 100 8.95 7.70 3.41
C LYS A 100 9.51 6.28 3.31
N PRO A 101 10.80 6.12 2.97
CA PRO A 101 11.41 4.80 2.87
C PRO A 101 11.40 4.06 4.21
N VAL A 102 11.32 2.73 4.13
CA VAL A 102 11.48 1.84 5.28
C VAL A 102 12.71 0.98 5.03
N PRO A 103 13.73 1.03 5.92
CA PRO A 103 14.92 0.20 5.77
C PRO A 103 14.55 -1.27 5.56
N GLY A 104 15.12 -1.90 4.53
CA GLY A 104 14.93 -3.32 4.24
C GLY A 104 13.67 -3.69 3.46
N MET A 105 12.81 -2.74 3.08
CA MET A 105 11.55 -3.03 2.35
C MET A 105 11.61 -2.77 0.83
N GLY A 106 12.78 -2.38 0.30
CA GLY A 106 13.04 -2.32 -1.15
C GLY A 106 13.27 -0.91 -1.69
N LEU A 107 12.38 0.04 -1.42
CA LEU A 107 12.59 1.45 -1.84
C LEU A 107 13.22 2.28 -0.72
N ASN A 108 14.35 2.90 -1.03
CA ASN A 108 15.18 3.68 -0.08
C ASN A 108 15.07 5.20 -0.27
N THR A 109 14.27 5.67 -1.23
CA THR A 109 13.99 7.09 -1.48
C THR A 109 12.52 7.38 -1.21
N ASP A 110 12.15 8.65 -1.01
CA ASP A 110 10.74 9.03 -0.92
C ASP A 110 10.01 8.69 -2.22
N ALA A 111 8.79 8.15 -2.11
CA ALA A 111 7.94 7.89 -3.27
C ALA A 111 6.62 8.66 -3.17
N LYS A 112 6.24 9.34 -4.24
CA LYS A 112 4.97 10.05 -4.37
C LYS A 112 3.98 9.13 -5.07
N TYR A 113 2.85 8.86 -4.42
CA TYR A 113 1.78 8.05 -4.97
C TYR A 113 0.54 8.90 -5.26
N LYS A 114 -0.25 8.47 -6.23
CA LYS A 114 -1.60 9.00 -6.48
C LYS A 114 -2.55 7.86 -6.83
N LEU A 115 -3.72 7.89 -6.19
CA LEU A 115 -4.85 7.01 -6.41
C LEU A 115 -5.99 7.85 -6.99
N TYR A 116 -6.39 7.56 -8.22
CA TYR A 116 -7.49 8.25 -8.89
C TYR A 116 -8.72 7.35 -8.86
N PHE A 117 -9.80 7.84 -8.27
CA PHE A 117 -11.06 7.11 -8.12
C PHE A 117 -11.88 7.27 -9.41
N ASN A 118 -11.74 6.33 -10.34
CA ASN A 118 -12.31 6.47 -11.70
C ASN A 118 -13.78 6.04 -11.81
N ALA A 119 -14.35 5.46 -10.77
CA ALA A 119 -15.75 5.02 -10.76
C ALA A 119 -16.41 5.44 -9.45
N GLY A 120 -17.33 6.40 -9.49
CA GLY A 120 -18.10 6.80 -8.31
C GLY A 120 -17.37 7.69 -7.31
N GLY A 121 -17.91 7.78 -6.10
CA GLY A 121 -17.40 8.60 -5.00
C GLY A 121 -16.19 7.99 -4.27
N ALA A 122 -15.72 8.71 -3.26
CA ALA A 122 -14.71 8.22 -2.30
C ALA A 122 -15.19 8.40 -0.85
N GLY A 123 -16.50 8.63 -0.66
CA GLY A 123 -17.11 8.98 0.62
C GLY A 123 -17.10 7.85 1.64
N THR A 124 -17.07 6.60 1.20
CA THR A 124 -16.89 5.43 2.08
C THR A 124 -15.41 5.20 2.37
N PHE A 125 -14.55 5.31 1.36
CA PHE A 125 -13.12 5.02 1.49
C PHE A 125 -12.37 6.04 2.36
N LEU A 126 -12.58 7.33 2.14
CA LEU A 126 -11.76 8.38 2.76
C LEU A 126 -11.87 8.45 4.29
N PRO A 127 -13.07 8.38 4.91
CA PRO A 127 -13.16 8.36 6.37
C PRO A 127 -12.39 7.20 6.99
N LEU A 128 -12.45 6.01 6.36
CA LEU A 128 -11.72 4.83 6.82
C LEU A 128 -10.21 5.01 6.64
N PHE A 129 -9.77 5.54 5.51
CA PHE A 129 -8.36 5.87 5.27
C PHE A 129 -7.80 6.81 6.32
N PHE A 130 -8.44 7.97 6.55
CA PHE A 130 -7.93 8.95 7.50
C PHE A 130 -7.97 8.42 8.94
N ARG A 131 -9.00 7.63 9.30
CA ARG A 131 -9.06 7.01 10.62
C ARG A 131 -7.92 6.00 10.82
N ALA A 132 -7.70 5.11 9.86
CA ALA A 132 -6.60 4.15 9.93
C ALA A 132 -5.23 4.86 9.99
N LEU A 133 -5.07 5.94 9.23
CA LEU A 133 -3.85 6.73 9.21
C LEU A 133 -3.57 7.42 10.56
N ILE A 134 -4.59 8.01 11.20
CA ILE A 134 -4.46 8.61 12.53
C ILE A 134 -4.04 7.57 13.56
N GLU A 135 -4.68 6.39 13.54
CA GLU A 135 -4.39 5.29 14.46
C GLU A 135 -2.97 4.75 14.27
N ALA A 136 -2.51 4.60 13.02
CA ALA A 136 -1.15 4.14 12.72
C ALA A 136 -0.07 5.11 13.24
N ARG A 137 -0.38 6.41 13.33
CA ARG A 137 0.53 7.45 13.84
C ARG A 137 0.46 7.64 15.36
N ARG A 138 -0.66 7.26 15.97
CA ARG A 138 -0.90 7.35 17.41
C ARG A 138 -1.68 6.12 17.84
N PRO A 139 -1.03 5.09 18.40
CA PRO A 139 -1.76 3.96 18.95
C PRO A 139 -2.68 4.48 20.06
N ALA A 140 -3.98 4.56 19.77
CA ALA A 140 -4.97 5.08 20.71
C ALA A 140 -5.29 4.02 21.76
N GLN A 141 -5.89 4.44 22.87
CA GLN A 141 -6.39 3.51 23.89
C GLN A 141 -7.54 2.61 23.35
N HIS A 142 -8.24 3.06 22.30
CA HIS A 142 -9.26 2.30 21.58
C HIS A 142 -8.82 2.07 20.14
N SER A 143 -8.12 0.96 19.91
CA SER A 143 -7.59 0.67 18.58
C SER A 143 -8.68 0.28 17.61
N LEU A 144 -8.53 0.65 16.33
CA LEU A 144 -9.44 0.25 15.26
C LEU A 144 -9.62 -1.27 15.23
N ALA A 145 -8.56 -2.01 15.55
CA ALA A 145 -8.59 -3.46 15.66
C ALA A 145 -9.56 -3.95 16.75
N GLN A 146 -9.59 -3.33 17.92
CA GLN A 146 -10.55 -3.69 18.98
C GLN A 146 -12.00 -3.45 18.53
N VAL A 147 -12.27 -2.31 17.87
CA VAL A 147 -13.61 -1.97 17.36
C VAL A 147 -14.10 -3.00 16.34
N ILE A 148 -13.21 -3.49 15.47
CA ILE A 148 -13.51 -4.52 14.47
C ILE A 148 -13.77 -5.87 15.14
N LEU A 149 -12.89 -6.29 16.06
CA LEU A 149 -13.02 -7.56 16.76
C LEU A 149 -14.28 -7.63 17.65
N GLN A 150 -14.77 -6.48 18.11
CA GLN A 150 -16.03 -6.35 18.85
C GLN A 150 -17.26 -6.20 17.94
N ASN A 151 -17.09 -6.30 16.61
CA ASN A 151 -18.14 -6.14 15.60
C ASN A 151 -18.87 -4.77 15.64
N GLN A 152 -18.20 -3.74 16.15
CA GLN A 152 -18.73 -2.37 16.24
C GLN A 152 -18.33 -1.49 15.05
N PHE A 153 -17.53 -2.03 14.12
CA PHE A 153 -17.00 -1.29 12.97
C PHE A 153 -18.08 -0.89 11.96
N ALA A 154 -19.13 -1.72 11.78
CA ALA A 154 -20.26 -1.40 10.91
C ALA A 154 -21.00 -0.12 11.35
N ALA A 155 -21.10 0.10 12.67
CA ALA A 155 -21.82 1.25 13.23
C ALA A 155 -21.09 2.59 13.02
N VAL A 156 -19.81 2.55 12.65
CA VAL A 156 -18.94 3.72 12.47
C VAL A 156 -18.52 3.95 11.03
N ALA A 157 -18.88 3.04 10.11
CA ALA A 157 -18.60 3.18 8.70
C ALA A 157 -19.75 3.93 8.00
N VAL A 158 -19.47 5.13 7.51
CA VAL A 158 -20.41 5.86 6.64
C VAL A 158 -20.43 5.17 5.27
N GLN A 159 -21.61 4.77 4.81
CA GLN A 159 -21.78 4.21 3.47
C GLN A 159 -22.28 5.27 2.49
N ASP A 160 -21.46 5.56 1.48
CA ASP A 160 -21.82 6.30 0.27
C ASP A 160 -22.25 5.30 -0.82
N PRO A 161 -23.53 5.30 -1.25
CA PRO A 161 -24.02 4.38 -2.29
C PRO A 161 -23.31 4.53 -3.64
N SER A 162 -22.71 5.69 -3.91
CA SER A 162 -21.96 5.95 -5.13
C SER A 162 -20.50 5.48 -5.05
N ASP A 163 -20.04 5.00 -3.89
CA ASP A 163 -18.67 4.54 -3.68
C ASP A 163 -18.61 3.00 -3.70
N PRO A 164 -18.02 2.38 -4.75
CA PRO A 164 -17.85 0.92 -4.87
C PRO A 164 -16.95 0.25 -3.82
N SER A 165 -16.58 0.93 -2.75
CA SER A 165 -15.85 0.37 -1.61
C SER A 165 -16.57 -0.83 -1.00
N THR A 166 -15.83 -1.91 -0.75
CA THR A 166 -16.31 -3.06 0.03
C THR A 166 -15.66 -3.05 1.40
N ILE A 167 -16.47 -2.86 2.45
CA ILE A 167 -16.02 -2.85 3.83
C ILE A 167 -15.92 -4.29 4.36
N PHE A 168 -14.81 -4.64 4.98
CA PHE A 168 -14.61 -5.95 5.61
C PHE A 168 -15.16 -5.96 7.04
N LEU A 169 -16.42 -6.39 7.20
CA LEU A 169 -17.04 -6.57 8.51
C LEU A 169 -16.55 -7.85 9.21
N GLN A 170 -16.28 -8.88 8.41
CA GLN A 170 -15.61 -10.11 8.82
C GLN A 170 -14.26 -10.17 8.12
N GLN A 171 -13.24 -10.69 8.81
CA GLN A 171 -11.93 -10.80 8.21
C GLN A 171 -11.94 -11.86 7.11
N PRO A 172 -11.43 -11.54 5.91
CA PRO A 172 -11.33 -12.51 4.83
C PRO A 172 -10.35 -13.63 5.22
N ASP A 173 -10.61 -14.85 4.76
CA ASP A 173 -9.74 -16.02 4.99
C ASP A 173 -8.48 -15.92 4.11
N ILE A 174 -7.61 -14.98 4.46
CA ILE A 174 -6.33 -14.73 3.79
C ILE A 174 -5.23 -15.25 4.70
N PRO A 175 -4.36 -16.16 4.22
CA PRO A 175 -3.22 -16.62 4.99
C PRO A 175 -2.28 -15.47 5.37
N VAL A 176 -1.64 -15.59 6.53
CA VAL A 176 -0.54 -14.70 6.92
C VAL A 176 0.70 -15.08 6.12
N ALA A 177 1.40 -14.10 5.56
CA ALA A 177 2.66 -14.33 4.86
C ALA A 177 3.64 -15.06 5.78
N THR A 178 4.15 -16.21 5.34
CA THR A 178 5.25 -16.88 6.04
C THR A 178 6.52 -16.04 5.88
N PRO A 179 7.27 -15.76 6.95
CA PRO A 179 8.58 -15.12 6.81
C PRO A 179 9.44 -16.01 5.92
N VAL A 180 9.94 -15.47 4.81
CA VAL A 180 10.97 -16.18 4.02
C VAL A 180 12.20 -16.28 4.92
N PRO A 181 12.67 -17.50 5.27
CA PRO A 181 13.89 -17.64 6.04
C PRO A 181 15.03 -17.01 5.25
N VAL A 182 15.71 -16.03 5.83
CA VAL A 182 16.99 -15.54 5.26
C VAL A 182 17.94 -16.75 5.28
N PRO A 183 18.55 -17.16 4.16
CA PRO A 183 19.49 -18.26 4.17
C PRO A 183 20.61 -17.97 5.18
N ALA A 184 20.78 -18.87 6.15
CA ALA A 184 21.90 -18.84 7.08
C ALA A 184 23.19 -19.13 6.29
N GLY A 185 23.81 -18.09 5.73
CA GLY A 185 25.00 -18.26 4.89
C GLY A 185 25.67 -16.98 4.38
N ALA A 186 25.04 -15.81 4.44
CA ALA A 186 25.73 -14.56 4.15
C ALA A 186 26.42 -14.04 5.41
N SER A 187 27.54 -14.68 5.80
CA SER A 187 28.48 -14.05 6.71
C SER A 187 29.04 -12.79 6.05
N ALA A 188 29.11 -11.70 6.81
CA ALA A 188 29.78 -10.49 6.40
C ALA A 188 31.27 -10.80 6.17
N GLY A 189 31.61 -11.13 4.93
CA GLY A 189 33.00 -11.18 4.49
C GLY A 189 33.57 -9.77 4.54
N THR A 190 34.55 -9.56 5.40
CA THR A 190 35.44 -8.40 5.39
C THR A 190 36.05 -8.27 4.00
N GLY A 191 35.47 -7.37 3.18
CA GLY A 191 35.97 -7.03 1.87
C GLY A 191 37.32 -6.32 1.98
N HIS A 192 38.37 -7.09 1.77
CA HIS A 192 39.71 -6.59 1.48
C HIS A 192 39.65 -5.82 0.15
N ILE A 193 40.00 -4.54 0.16
CA ILE A 193 40.11 -3.69 -1.04
C ILE A 193 41.40 -4.09 -1.75
N PRO A 194 41.40 -4.59 -3.01
CA PRO A 194 42.63 -4.69 -3.77
C PRO A 194 42.95 -3.33 -4.38
N SER A 195 44.14 -2.81 -4.04
CA SER A 195 44.72 -1.59 -4.58
C SER A 195 44.76 -1.59 -6.11
N ALA A 196 44.37 -0.45 -6.69
CA ALA A 196 44.51 -0.17 -8.11
C ALA A 196 45.99 -0.28 -8.55
N LYS A 197 46.27 -1.12 -9.54
CA LYS A 197 47.53 -1.04 -10.28
C LYS A 197 47.46 0.14 -11.25
N VAL A 198 48.27 1.15 -10.97
CA VAL A 198 48.71 2.16 -11.93
C VAL A 198 49.47 1.45 -13.05
N VAL A 199 49.05 1.63 -14.28
CA VAL A 199 49.82 1.24 -15.47
C VAL A 199 50.41 2.52 -16.05
N GLN A 200 51.73 2.53 -16.21
CA GLN A 200 52.53 3.56 -16.87
C GLN A 200 52.27 3.59 -18.37
#